data_AF-A0A0F7FIB9-F1
#
_entry.id   AF-A0A0F7FIB9-F1
#
_cell.length_a   1.000
_cell.length_b   1.000
_cell.length_c   1.000
_cell.angle_alpha   90.00
_cell.angle_beta   90.00
_cell.angle_gamma   90.00
#
_symmetry.space_group_name_H-M   'P 1'
#
loop_
_entity.id
_entity.type
_entity.pdbx_description
1 polymer ?
#
loop_
_entity_poly.entity_id
_entity_poly.type
_entity_poly.pdbx_seq_one_letter_code
_entity_poly.pdbx_strand_id
1 'polypeptide(L)'
;MLKSIGDNLLAFFEILLLGSLLSFYIVYSNHSKREVESIASLMPEGSCLTIYASKPIYYNDSIHGYSITLCKNGSRVEVVKP
;
A
#
# COMPACT_ATOMS: atom_id res chain seq x y z
N MET A 1 -14.04 1.96 29.89
CA MET A 1 -12.95 2.72 29.25
C MET A 1 -11.82 1.81 28.76
N LEU A 2 -11.28 0.88 29.56
CA LEU A 2 -10.25 -0.07 29.11
C LEU A 2 -10.66 -1.00 27.95
N LYS A 3 -11.94 -1.41 27.87
CA LYS A 3 -12.45 -2.28 26.79
C LYS A 3 -12.28 -1.65 25.40
N SER A 4 -12.57 -0.35 25.27
CA SER A 4 -12.46 0.40 24.02
C SER A 4 -11.02 0.56 23.52
N ILE A 5 -10.03 0.56 24.42
CA ILE A 5 -8.61 0.61 24.03
C ILE A 5 -8.17 -0.75 23.48
N GLY A 6 -8.63 -1.83 24.11
CA GLY A 6 -8.39 -3.20 23.62
C GLY A 6 -8.99 -3.44 22.24
N ASP A 7 -10.22 -2.99 22.03
CA ASP A 7 -10.92 -3.14 20.74
C ASP A 7 -10.21 -2.34 19.62
N ASN A 8 -9.71 -1.14 19.91
CA ASN A 8 -8.94 -0.34 18.95
C ASN A 8 -7.58 -0.95 18.61
N LEU A 9 -6.88 -1.54 19.58
CA LEU A 9 -5.63 -2.26 19.34
C LEU A 9 -5.86 -3.50 18.49
N LEU A 10 -6.92 -4.26 18.76
CA LEU A 10 -7.29 -5.43 17.99
C LEU A 10 -7.58 -5.05 16.53
N ALA A 11 -8.39 -4.00 16.31
CA ALA A 11 -8.67 -3.49 14.98
C ALA A 11 -7.39 -3.03 14.24
N PHE A 12 -6.45 -2.40 14.96
CA PHE A 12 -5.16 -2.01 14.39
C PHE A 12 -4.33 -3.23 13.95
N PHE A 13 -4.27 -4.29 14.76
CA PHE A 13 -3.58 -5.53 14.39
C PHE A 13 -4.28 -6.26 13.24
N GLU A 14 -5.60 -6.27 13.19
CA GLU A 14 -6.37 -6.85 12.08
C GLU A 14 -6.11 -6.11 10.77
N ILE A 15 -6.05 -4.77 10.81
CA ILE A 15 -5.70 -3.95 9.63
C ILE A 15 -4.26 -4.24 9.17
N LEU A 16 -3.31 -4.38 10.10
CA LEU A 16 -1.93 -4.75 9.78
C LEU A 16 -1.85 -6.17 9.18
N LEU A 17 -2.63 -7.11 9.70
CA LEU A 17 -2.70 -8.49 9.19
C LEU A 17 -3.32 -8.56 7.79
N LEU A 18 -4.40 -7.82 7.56
CA LEU A 18 -5.03 -7.65 6.24
C LEU A 18 -4.06 -7.01 5.25
N GLY A 19 -3.34 -5.96 5.67
CA GLY A 19 -2.33 -5.30 4.83
C GLY A 19 -1.16 -6.21 4.46
N SER A 20 -0.72 -7.07 5.36
CA SER A 20 0.36 -8.03 5.11
C SER A 20 -0.07 -9.19 4.21
N LEU A 21 -1.30 -9.70 4.36
CA LEU A 21 -1.88 -10.70 3.44
C LEU A 21 -2.08 -10.15 2.03
N LEU A 22 -2.57 -8.91 1.91
CA LEU A 22 -2.66 -8.21 0.62
C LEU A 22 -1.27 -8.07 0.00
N SER A 23 -0.27 -7.62 0.77
CA SER A 23 1.11 -7.48 0.30
C SER A 23 1.69 -8.82 -0.20
N PHE A 24 1.40 -9.93 0.49
CA PHE A 24 1.84 -11.26 0.07
C PHE A 24 1.15 -11.73 -1.22
N TYR A 25 -0.16 -11.50 -1.36
CA TYR A 25 -0.90 -11.80 -2.60
C TYR A 25 -0.33 -11.03 -3.80
N ILE A 26 0.03 -9.77 -3.56
CA ILE A 26 0.61 -8.86 -4.55
C ILE A 26 1.98 -9.38 -5.03
N VAL A 27 2.82 -10.00 -4.18
CA VAL A 27 4.13 -10.55 -4.59
C VAL A 27 4.03 -11.72 -5.58
N TYR A 28 2.89 -12.42 -5.64
CA TYR A 28 2.72 -13.63 -6.47
C TYR A 28 1.89 -13.40 -7.74
N SER A 29 0.99 -12.41 -7.71
CA SER A 29 0.19 -12.01 -8.87
C SER A 29 1.06 -11.28 -9.90
N ASN A 30 0.85 -11.53 -11.18
CA ASN A 30 1.45 -10.71 -12.24
C ASN A 30 0.96 -9.28 -12.03
N HIS A 31 1.76 -8.42 -11.38
CA HIS A 31 1.41 -7.04 -11.05
C HIS A 31 0.81 -6.33 -12.25
N SER A 32 -0.52 -6.38 -12.33
CA SER A 32 -1.25 -5.57 -13.27
C SER A 32 -1.24 -4.17 -12.66
N LYS A 33 -0.89 -3.16 -13.45
CA LYS A 33 -1.01 -1.72 -13.15
C LYS A 33 -2.16 -1.39 -12.17
N ARG A 34 -3.28 -2.09 -12.32
CA ARG A 34 -4.50 -2.02 -11.49
C ARG A 34 -4.32 -2.32 -10.00
N GLU A 35 -3.42 -3.22 -9.60
CA GLU A 35 -3.20 -3.57 -8.19
C GLU A 35 -2.50 -2.44 -7.44
N VAL A 36 -1.44 -1.87 -8.02
CA VAL A 36 -0.72 -0.73 -7.44
C VAL A 36 -1.63 0.48 -7.35
N GLU A 37 -2.46 0.72 -8.37
CA GLU A 37 -3.50 1.76 -8.35
C GLU A 37 -4.55 1.51 -7.26
N SER A 38 -4.95 0.26 -7.04
CA SER A 38 -5.91 -0.10 -5.99
C SER A 38 -5.33 0.16 -4.60
N ILE A 39 -4.08 -0.23 -4.36
CA ILE A 39 -3.37 0.07 -3.10
C ILE A 39 -3.26 1.58 -2.89
N ALA A 40 -2.83 2.32 -3.91
CA ALA A 40 -2.71 3.77 -3.88
C ALA A 40 -4.05 4.46 -3.51
N SER A 41 -5.17 3.92 -4.01
CA SER A 41 -6.51 4.44 -3.70
C SER A 41 -6.91 4.23 -2.23
N LEU A 42 -6.51 3.09 -1.63
CA LEU A 42 -6.83 2.70 -0.26
C LEU A 42 -5.94 3.36 0.80
N MET A 43 -4.82 3.96 0.39
CA MET A 43 -3.94 4.66 1.32
C MET A 43 -4.69 5.82 2.03
N PRO A 44 -4.52 6.00 3.35
CA PRO A 44 -5.04 7.16 4.04
C PRO A 44 -4.28 8.44 3.63
N GLU A 45 -4.95 9.59 3.74
CA GLU A 45 -4.32 10.89 3.50
C GLU A 45 -3.14 11.12 4.46
N GLY A 46 -2.04 11.69 3.96
CA GLY A 46 -0.83 11.94 4.75
C GLY A 46 0.07 10.72 4.95
N SER A 47 -0.25 9.58 4.33
CA SER A 47 0.57 8.35 4.44
C SER A 47 1.49 8.16 3.24
N CYS A 48 2.60 7.48 3.49
CA CYS A 48 3.49 6.96 2.46
C CYS A 48 3.59 5.44 2.57
N LEU A 49 3.65 4.76 1.43
CA LEU A 49 3.80 3.32 1.32
C LEU A 49 4.90 3.02 0.32
N THR A 50 5.85 2.20 0.73
CA THR A 50 6.86 1.64 -0.18
C THR A 50 6.46 0.23 -0.57
N ILE A 51 6.30 0.01 -1.88
CA ILE A 51 5.99 -1.30 -2.45
C ILE A 51 7.29 -1.87 -3.01
N TYR A 52 7.58 -3.11 -2.64
CA TYR A 52 8.71 -3.88 -3.17
C TYR A 52 8.17 -5.04 -4.00
N ALA A 53 8.78 -5.28 -5.15
CA ALA A 53 8.37 -6.32 -6.09
C ALA A 53 9.57 -7.06 -6.67
N SER A 54 9.35 -8.31 -7.08
CA SER A 54 10.34 -9.13 -7.78
C SER A 54 10.44 -8.79 -9.28
N LYS A 55 9.55 -7.95 -9.78
CA LYS A 55 9.46 -7.47 -11.18
C LYS A 55 9.31 -5.94 -11.20
N PRO A 56 9.61 -5.27 -12.33
CA PRO A 56 9.38 -3.83 -12.48
C PRO A 56 7.92 -3.45 -12.20
N ILE A 57 7.73 -2.39 -11.43
CA ILE A 57 6.41 -1.92 -11.01
C ILE A 57 5.84 -0.95 -12.04
N TYR A 58 4.58 -1.14 -12.45
CA TYR A 58 3.89 -0.24 -13.37
C TYR A 58 2.91 0.64 -12.62
N TYR A 59 3.05 1.96 -12.74
CA TYR A 59 2.15 2.93 -12.12
C TYR A 59 1.99 4.17 -13.01
N ASN A 60 0.74 4.63 -13.21
CA ASN A 60 0.44 5.82 -14.03
C ASN A 60 1.14 5.84 -15.40
N ASP A 61 1.07 4.71 -16.11
CA ASP A 61 1.70 4.48 -17.43
C ASP A 61 3.24 4.56 -17.46
N SER A 62 3.88 4.66 -16.29
CA SER A 62 5.33 4.67 -16.14
C SER A 62 5.84 3.34 -15.57
N ILE A 63 7.02 2.93 -16.03
CA ILE A 63 7.75 1.78 -15.48
C ILE A 63 8.66 2.30 -14.37
N HIS A 64 8.46 1.79 -13.17
CA HIS A 64 9.31 1.98 -12.02
C HIS A 64 10.18 0.74 -11.82
N GLY A 65 11.24 0.87 -11.01
CA GLY A 65 12.13 -0.24 -10.70
C GLY A 65 11.46 -1.33 -9.87
N TYR A 66 12.26 -2.03 -9.07
CA TYR A 66 11.78 -3.08 -8.16
C TYR A 66 11.19 -2.54 -6.86
N SER A 67 11.25 -1.23 -6.67
CA SER A 67 10.61 -0.53 -5.57
C SER A 67 10.01 0.80 -6.03
N ILE A 68 8.94 1.20 -5.36
CA ILE A 68 8.31 2.51 -5.54
C ILE A 68 7.81 3.00 -4.19
N THR A 69 8.00 4.28 -3.90
CA THR A 69 7.38 4.94 -2.75
C THR A 69 6.26 5.84 -3.26
N LEU A 70 5.06 5.56 -2.77
CA LEU A 70 3.85 6.35 -3.04
C LEU A 70 3.53 7.15 -1.79
N CYS A 71 3.26 8.44 -1.93
CA CYS A 71 2.79 9.29 -0.84
C CYS A 71 1.45 9.92 -1.23
N LYS A 72 0.47 9.87 -0.31
CA LYS A 72 -0.87 10.43 -0.56
C LYS A 72 -0.99 11.81 0.08
N ASN A 73 -1.14 12.83 -0.75
CA ASN A 73 -1.35 14.22 -0.36
C ASN A 73 -2.75 14.67 -0.82
N GLY A 74 -3.70 14.75 0.11
CA GLY A 74 -5.10 14.92 -0.22
C GLY A 74 -5.64 13.77 -1.08
N SER A 75 -6.23 14.13 -2.23
CA SER A 75 -6.72 13.18 -3.22
C SER A 75 -5.66 12.71 -4.22
N ARG A 76 -4.44 13.25 -4.16
CA ARG A 76 -3.36 12.95 -5.10
C ARG A 76 -2.40 11.95 -4.51
N VAL A 77 -1.93 11.03 -5.35
CA VAL A 77 -0.84 10.11 -5.02
C VAL A 77 0.37 10.51 -5.84
N GLU A 78 1.45 10.81 -5.14
CA GLU A 78 2.71 11.22 -5.71
C GLU A 78 3.72 10.08 -5.60
N VAL A 79 4.47 9.85 -6.67
CA VAL A 79 5.61 8.95 -6.63
C VAL A 79 6.80 9.74 -6.11
N VAL A 80 7.26 9.38 -4.91
CA VAL A 80 8.49 9.93 -4.34
C VAL A 80 9.62 8.97 -4.72
N LYS A 81 10.73 9.50 -5.25
CA LYS A 81 11.90 8.67 -5.55
C LYS A 81 12.29 7.90 -4.27
N PRO A 82 12.59 6.59 -4.36
CA PRO A 82 13.32 5.94 -3.28
C PRO A 82 14.68 6.62 -3.06
#